data_AF-A0A6J4V661-F1
#
_entry.id   AF-A0A6J4V661-F1
#
_cell.length_a   1.000
_cell.length_b   1.000
_cell.length_c   1.000
_cell.angle_alpha   90.00
_cell.angle_beta   90.00
_cell.angle_gamma   90.00
#
_symmetry.space_group_name_H-M   'P 1'
#
loop_
_entity.id
_entity.type
_entity.pdbx_description
1 polymer ?
#
loop_
_entity_poly.entity_id
_entity_poly.type
_entity_poly.pdbx_seq_one_letter_code
_entity_poly.pdbx_strand_id
1 'polypeptide(L)'
;MSSHLRIGACALIATGALAIPAGANAADIQTAVSAVSAHTDRADAALDRAVSLFATNSDRKARKAFATSRKEMGLATAAAAKARRQAGTPAENAQAALAQALVGAELGENVEKLIRALRPADGTDENKIAAAARADTQGREKA
;
A
#
# COMPACT_ATOMS: atom_id res chain seq x y z
N MET A 1 24.01 -23.07 71.98
CA MET A 1 22.72 -23.62 71.54
C MET A 1 22.76 -23.71 70.03
N SER A 2 23.02 -24.92 69.55
CA SER A 2 23.12 -25.27 68.13
C SER A 2 21.73 -25.51 67.55
N SER A 3 21.49 -25.08 66.31
CA SER A 3 20.48 -25.66 65.43
C SER A 3 20.86 -25.39 63.98
N HIS A 4 21.22 -26.48 63.28
CA HIS A 4 21.36 -26.56 61.83
C HIS A 4 20.03 -27.06 61.22
N LEU A 5 19.66 -26.56 60.04
CA LEU A 5 18.93 -27.27 58.97
C LEU A 5 18.95 -26.33 57.73
N ARG A 6 19.80 -26.51 56.71
CA ARG A 6 19.80 -27.44 55.55
C ARG A 6 18.58 -27.40 54.61
N ILE A 7 18.87 -26.84 53.43
CA ILE A 7 18.54 -27.27 52.04
C ILE A 7 17.12 -27.05 51.53
N GLY A 8 17.02 -26.31 50.43
CA GLY A 8 15.89 -26.30 49.51
C GLY A 8 16.29 -25.61 48.20
N ALA A 9 16.87 -26.37 47.27
CA ALA A 9 17.11 -25.93 45.90
C ALA A 9 15.76 -25.74 45.18
N CYS A 10 15.53 -24.57 44.59
CA CYS A 10 14.48 -24.39 43.59
C CYS A 10 15.06 -23.66 42.37
N ALA A 11 15.33 -24.50 41.37
CA ALA A 11 15.07 -24.28 39.95
C ALA A 11 15.35 -22.90 39.33
N LEU A 12 16.34 -22.92 38.42
CA LEU A 12 16.37 -22.18 37.16
C LEU A 12 14.99 -21.64 36.74
N ILE A 13 14.89 -20.31 36.61
CA ILE A 13 14.09 -19.72 35.54
C ILE A 13 15.10 -19.20 34.54
N ALA A 14 15.36 -20.04 33.54
CA ALA A 14 15.86 -19.56 32.27
C ALA A 14 14.85 -18.51 31.78
N THR A 15 15.19 -17.24 31.92
CA THR A 15 14.65 -16.19 31.05
C THR A 15 15.17 -16.50 29.66
N GLY A 16 14.50 -17.44 28.99
CA GLY A 16 14.43 -17.48 27.55
C GLY A 16 13.82 -16.16 27.15
N ALA A 17 14.67 -15.17 26.93
CA ALA A 17 14.35 -14.05 26.09
C ALA A 17 13.90 -14.66 24.77
N LEU A 18 12.57 -14.78 24.62
CA LEU A 18 11.96 -14.84 23.31
C LEU A 18 12.41 -13.56 22.64
N ALA A 19 13.53 -13.65 21.93
CA ALA A 19 13.87 -12.75 20.85
C ALA A 19 12.78 -12.96 19.80
N ILE A 20 11.61 -12.37 20.09
CA ILE A 20 10.58 -12.14 19.08
C ILE A 20 11.31 -11.36 17.99
N PRO A 21 11.22 -11.76 16.71
CA PRO A 21 11.90 -11.08 15.62
C PRO A 21 11.20 -9.74 15.33
N ALA A 22 11.25 -8.81 16.29
CA ALA A 22 10.71 -7.46 16.14
C ALA A 22 11.50 -6.65 15.11
N GLY A 23 12.79 -6.96 14.93
CA GLY A 23 13.66 -6.28 13.95
C GLY A 23 13.35 -6.64 12.50
N ALA A 24 12.90 -7.87 12.21
CA ALA A 24 12.58 -8.28 10.85
C ALA A 24 11.25 -7.66 10.37
N ASN A 25 10.24 -7.62 11.24
CA ASN A 25 8.92 -7.08 10.90
C ASN A 25 8.91 -5.56 10.69
N ALA A 26 9.69 -4.82 11.49
CA ALA A 26 9.82 -3.37 11.33
C ALA A 26 10.50 -2.98 10.00
N ALA A 27 11.54 -3.71 9.59
CA ALA A 27 12.22 -3.48 8.31
C ALA A 27 11.32 -3.82 7.11
N ASP A 28 10.54 -4.90 7.20
CA ASP A 28 9.59 -5.31 6.17
C ASP A 28 8.47 -4.27 5.98
N ILE A 29 7.98 -3.65 7.04
CA ILE A 29 6.92 -2.64 6.99
C ILE A 29 7.45 -1.29 6.46
N GLN A 30 8.67 -0.90 6.84
CA GLN A 30 9.31 0.27 6.25
C GLN A 30 9.55 0.08 4.74
N THR A 31 9.89 -1.15 4.34
CA THR A 31 9.98 -1.54 2.93
C THR A 31 8.62 -1.46 2.24
N ALA A 32 7.53 -1.80 2.93
CA ALA A 32 6.18 -1.70 2.38
C ALA A 32 5.74 -0.25 2.13
N VAL A 33 6.01 0.70 3.05
CA VAL A 33 5.73 2.13 2.82
C VAL A 33 6.49 2.64 1.61
N SER A 34 7.77 2.31 1.51
CA SER A 34 8.62 2.69 0.37
C SER A 34 8.12 2.08 -0.94
N ALA A 35 7.69 0.81 -0.91
CA ALA A 35 7.11 0.13 -2.06
C ALA A 35 5.78 0.77 -2.49
N VAL A 36 4.92 1.12 -1.53
CA VAL A 36 3.66 1.84 -1.80
C VAL A 36 3.96 3.14 -2.52
N SER A 37 4.86 3.98 -1.98
CA SER A 37 5.24 5.24 -2.61
C SER A 37 5.75 5.03 -4.03
N ALA A 38 6.65 4.07 -4.25
CA ALA A 38 7.19 3.80 -5.58
C ALA A 38 6.11 3.32 -6.57
N HIS A 39 5.13 2.55 -6.10
CA HIS A 39 4.01 2.10 -6.93
C HIS A 39 3.00 3.23 -7.22
N THR A 40 2.69 4.09 -6.25
CA THR A 40 1.83 5.27 -6.46
C THR A 40 2.48 6.24 -7.44
N ASP A 41 3.76 6.56 -7.28
CA ASP A 41 4.49 7.46 -8.19
C ASP A 41 4.51 6.93 -9.64
N ARG A 42 4.72 5.62 -9.81
CA ARG A 42 4.65 4.98 -11.14
C ARG A 42 3.25 4.95 -11.70
N ALA A 43 2.24 4.75 -10.85
CA ALA A 43 0.85 4.77 -11.27
C ALA A 43 0.45 6.16 -11.79
N ASP A 44 0.85 7.19 -11.05
CA ASP A 44 0.58 8.58 -11.37
C ASP A 44 1.22 9.00 -12.69
N ALA A 45 2.52 8.77 -12.83
CA ALA A 45 3.25 9.08 -14.06
C ALA A 45 2.69 8.33 -15.29
N ALA A 46 2.21 7.09 -15.09
CA ALA A 46 1.57 6.33 -16.15
C ALA A 46 0.18 6.87 -16.50
N LEU A 47 -0.58 7.39 -15.53
CA LEU A 47 -1.88 8.00 -15.78
C LEU A 47 -1.74 9.35 -16.50
N ASP A 48 -0.80 10.20 -16.09
CA ASP A 48 -0.49 11.46 -16.79
C ASP A 48 -0.11 11.21 -18.24
N ARG A 49 0.71 10.18 -18.48
CA ARG A 49 1.05 9.74 -19.83
C ARG A 49 -0.19 9.25 -20.60
N ALA A 50 -1.10 8.52 -19.96
CA ALA A 50 -2.33 8.08 -20.60
C ALA A 50 -3.22 9.28 -21.01
N VAL A 51 -3.41 10.25 -20.12
CA VAL A 51 -4.16 11.49 -20.38
C VAL A 51 -3.58 12.23 -21.59
N SER A 52 -2.27 12.43 -21.61
CA SER A 52 -1.57 13.10 -22.73
C SER A 52 -1.72 12.33 -24.05
N LEU A 53 -1.67 10.99 -24.00
CA LEU A 53 -1.81 10.14 -25.19
C LEU A 53 -3.24 10.09 -25.72
N PHE A 54 -4.25 10.11 -24.86
CA PHE A 54 -5.65 10.26 -25.31
C PHE A 54 -5.87 11.62 -25.96
N ALA A 55 -5.33 12.70 -25.39
CA ALA A 55 -5.44 14.04 -25.98
C ALA A 55 -4.76 14.18 -27.35
N THR A 56 -3.86 13.27 -27.72
CA THR A 56 -3.16 13.23 -29.01
C THR A 56 -3.62 12.09 -29.91
N ASN A 57 -4.80 11.50 -29.67
CA ASN A 57 -5.40 10.40 -30.44
C ASN A 57 -4.48 9.18 -30.59
N SER A 58 -3.65 8.91 -29.59
CA SER A 58 -2.71 7.78 -29.55
C SER A 58 -3.27 6.62 -28.72
N ASP A 59 -4.52 6.22 -28.97
CA ASP A 59 -5.34 5.35 -28.10
C ASP A 59 -4.66 4.06 -27.68
N ARG A 60 -4.00 3.35 -28.62
CA ARG A 60 -3.30 2.09 -28.30
C ARG A 60 -2.22 2.31 -27.23
N LYS A 61 -1.46 3.40 -27.32
CA LYS A 61 -0.43 3.74 -26.34
C LYS A 61 -1.08 4.24 -25.05
N ALA A 62 -2.15 5.04 -25.15
CA ALA A 62 -2.91 5.54 -24.01
C ALA A 62 -3.46 4.39 -23.15
N ARG A 63 -4.12 3.41 -23.78
CA ARG A 63 -4.62 2.19 -23.12
C ARG A 63 -3.53 1.42 -22.40
N LYS A 64 -2.33 1.31 -23.01
CA LYS A 64 -1.19 0.62 -22.38
C LYS A 64 -0.72 1.37 -21.14
N ALA A 65 -0.56 2.69 -21.23
CA ALA A 65 -0.17 3.53 -20.10
C ALA A 65 -1.23 3.49 -18.98
N PHE A 66 -2.51 3.58 -19.33
CA PHE A 66 -3.62 3.44 -18.40
C PHE A 66 -3.61 2.08 -17.69
N ALA A 67 -3.45 0.98 -18.44
CA ALA A 67 -3.34 -0.36 -17.85
C ALA A 67 -2.14 -0.49 -16.91
N THR A 68 -1.00 0.14 -17.24
CA THR A 68 0.15 0.22 -16.34
C THR A 68 -0.20 0.97 -15.06
N SER A 69 -0.86 2.12 -15.14
CA SER A 69 -1.31 2.88 -13.96
C SER A 69 -2.19 2.00 -13.05
N ARG A 70 -3.21 1.34 -13.61
CA ARG A 70 -4.09 0.44 -12.84
C ARG A 70 -3.35 -0.72 -12.19
N LYS A 71 -2.37 -1.30 -12.89
CA LYS A 71 -1.54 -2.38 -12.36
C LYS A 71 -0.72 -1.89 -11.16
N GLU A 72 -0.05 -0.76 -11.28
CA GLU A 72 0.78 -0.20 -10.21
C GLU A 72 -0.07 0.19 -8.98
N MET A 73 -1.26 0.76 -9.17
CA MET A 73 -2.20 0.98 -8.04
C MET A 73 -2.64 -0.31 -7.35
N GLY A 74 -2.84 -1.39 -8.11
CA GLY A 74 -3.11 -2.71 -7.55
C GLY A 74 -1.95 -3.22 -6.69
N LEU A 75 -0.71 -2.99 -7.12
CA LEU A 75 0.49 -3.36 -6.37
C LEU A 75 0.66 -2.50 -5.11
N ALA A 76 0.43 -1.19 -5.19
CA ALA A 76 0.44 -0.30 -4.03
C ALA A 76 -0.59 -0.75 -2.98
N THR A 77 -1.82 -1.03 -3.41
CA THR A 77 -2.90 -1.52 -2.53
C THR A 77 -2.53 -2.86 -1.88
N ALA A 78 -1.95 -3.79 -2.65
CA ALA A 78 -1.50 -5.08 -2.13
C ALA A 78 -0.36 -4.93 -1.11
N ALA A 79 0.59 -4.04 -1.35
CA ALA A 79 1.68 -3.74 -0.42
C ALA A 79 1.17 -3.13 0.89
N ALA A 80 0.27 -2.15 0.82
CA ALA A 80 -0.37 -1.57 2.01
C ALA A 80 -1.18 -2.61 2.80
N ALA A 81 -1.95 -3.47 2.10
CA ALA A 81 -2.70 -4.55 2.74
C ALA A 81 -1.78 -5.59 3.41
N LYS A 82 -0.65 -5.92 2.78
CA LYS A 82 0.37 -6.80 3.35
C LYS A 82 0.96 -6.17 4.62
N ALA A 83 1.37 -4.91 4.58
CA ALA A 83 1.89 -4.18 5.73
C ALA A 83 0.93 -4.24 6.92
N ARG A 84 -0.36 -4.00 6.69
CA ARG A 84 -1.40 -4.08 7.72
C ARG A 84 -1.53 -5.48 8.33
N ARG A 85 -1.41 -6.55 7.54
CA ARG A 85 -1.48 -7.93 8.05
C ARG A 85 -0.25 -8.33 8.88
N GLN A 86 0.89 -7.71 8.61
CA GLN A 86 2.15 -7.99 9.30
C GLN A 86 2.39 -7.11 10.52
N ALA A 87 1.66 -5.99 10.65
CA ALA A 87 1.80 -5.09 11.79
C ALA A 87 1.37 -5.76 13.11
N GLY A 88 2.33 -5.97 14.00
CA GLY A 88 2.12 -6.58 15.32
C GLY A 88 2.26 -5.59 16.47
N THR A 89 2.88 -4.43 16.24
CA THR A 89 3.16 -3.41 17.26
C THR A 89 2.46 -2.08 16.95
N PRO A 90 2.30 -1.17 17.94
CA PRO A 90 1.73 0.15 17.69
C PRO A 90 2.48 0.96 16.63
N ALA A 91 3.82 0.91 16.63
CA ALA A 91 4.64 1.61 15.65
C ALA A 91 4.44 1.07 14.23
N GLU A 92 4.39 -0.25 14.08
CA GLU A 92 4.12 -0.91 12.80
C GLU A 92 2.70 -0.64 12.29
N ASN A 93 1.72 -0.57 13.19
CA ASN A 93 0.35 -0.18 12.84
C ASN A 93 0.29 1.26 12.31
N ALA A 94 1.07 2.18 12.89
CA ALA A 94 1.16 3.55 12.38
C ALA A 94 1.77 3.60 10.98
N GLN A 95 2.81 2.79 10.70
CA GLN A 95 3.40 2.70 9.36
C GLN A 95 2.45 2.05 8.35
N ALA A 96 1.73 1.01 8.74
CA ALA A 96 0.69 0.41 7.90
C ALA A 96 -0.43 1.42 7.59
N ALA A 97 -0.86 2.22 8.58
CA ALA A 97 -1.83 3.29 8.37
C ALA A 97 -1.30 4.37 7.40
N LEU A 98 -0.02 4.74 7.52
CA LEU A 98 0.62 5.67 6.57
C LEU A 98 0.61 5.11 5.14
N ALA A 99 0.96 3.83 4.96
CA ALA A 99 0.87 3.16 3.66
C ALA A 99 -0.55 3.18 3.08
N GLN A 100 -1.57 2.95 3.91
CA GLN A 100 -2.97 3.05 3.47
C GLN A 100 -3.36 4.49 3.10
N ALA A 101 -2.92 5.49 3.87
CA ALA A 101 -3.17 6.89 3.60
C ALA A 101 -2.55 7.35 2.27
N LEU A 102 -1.33 6.91 1.95
CA LEU A 102 -0.69 7.18 0.65
C LEU A 102 -1.52 6.64 -0.52
N VAL A 103 -2.02 5.40 -0.41
CA VAL A 103 -2.93 4.84 -1.42
C VAL A 103 -4.21 5.66 -1.51
N GLY A 104 -4.81 6.05 -0.38
CA GLY A 104 -6.04 6.84 -0.36
C GLY A 104 -5.88 8.22 -1.02
N ALA A 105 -4.77 8.92 -0.74
CA ALA A 105 -4.42 10.20 -1.35
C ALA A 105 -4.30 10.06 -2.87
N GLU A 106 -3.51 9.09 -3.33
CA GLU A 106 -3.28 8.82 -4.74
C GLU A 106 -4.59 8.45 -5.48
N LEU A 107 -5.48 7.67 -4.86
CA LEU A 107 -6.80 7.39 -5.44
C LEU A 107 -7.63 8.69 -5.61
N GLY A 108 -7.54 9.61 -4.66
CA GLY A 108 -8.19 10.92 -4.75
C GLY A 108 -7.67 11.76 -5.92
N GLU A 109 -6.34 11.85 -6.08
CA GLU A 109 -5.70 12.58 -7.18
C GLU A 109 -6.02 11.95 -8.55
N ASN A 110 -6.02 10.63 -8.62
CA ASN A 110 -6.35 9.89 -9.84
C ASN A 110 -7.77 10.19 -10.34
N VAL A 111 -8.75 10.39 -9.45
CA VAL A 111 -10.13 10.72 -9.88
C VAL A 111 -10.17 11.96 -10.78
N GLU A 112 -9.44 13.03 -10.41
CA GLU A 112 -9.40 14.25 -11.24
C GLU A 112 -8.74 14.00 -12.60
N LYS A 113 -7.65 13.23 -12.62
CA LYS A 113 -6.92 12.87 -13.84
C LYS A 113 -7.77 11.99 -14.76
N LEU A 114 -8.53 11.04 -14.20
CA LEU A 114 -9.44 10.17 -14.94
C LEU A 114 -10.60 10.96 -15.55
N ILE A 115 -11.17 11.94 -14.84
CA ILE A 115 -12.19 12.84 -15.40
C ILE A 115 -11.63 13.61 -16.60
N ARG A 116 -10.37 14.06 -16.55
CA ARG A 116 -9.72 14.71 -17.70
C ARG A 116 -9.54 13.75 -18.88
N ALA A 117 -9.23 12.48 -18.62
CA ALA A 117 -9.10 11.44 -19.64
C ALA A 117 -10.43 11.01 -20.29
N LEU A 118 -11.57 11.22 -19.62
CA LEU A 118 -12.90 10.89 -20.18
C LEU A 118 -13.27 11.77 -21.38
N ARG A 119 -12.92 13.06 -21.36
CA ARG A 119 -13.27 14.01 -22.44
C ARG A 119 -12.82 13.57 -23.85
N PRO A 120 -11.58 13.09 -24.03
CA PRO A 120 -11.09 12.64 -25.33
C PRO A 120 -11.25 11.13 -25.59
N ALA A 121 -11.85 10.36 -24.67
CA ALA A 121 -11.93 8.91 -24.81
C ALA A 121 -13.32 8.47 -25.31
N ASP A 122 -13.34 7.57 -26.29
CA ASP A 122 -14.59 7.16 -26.95
C ASP A 122 -14.97 5.70 -26.61
N GLY A 123 -16.27 5.47 -26.40
CA GLY A 123 -16.89 4.15 -26.39
C GLY A 123 -16.38 3.21 -25.29
N THR A 124 -15.58 2.21 -25.64
CA THR A 124 -15.14 1.18 -24.67
C THR A 124 -14.10 1.71 -23.68
N ASP A 125 -13.28 2.68 -24.09
CA ASP A 125 -12.26 3.25 -23.21
C ASP A 125 -12.88 4.21 -22.20
N GLU A 126 -13.88 4.99 -22.61
CA GLU A 126 -14.71 5.83 -21.74
C GLU A 126 -15.30 5.02 -20.58
N ASN A 127 -15.93 3.89 -20.88
CA ASN A 127 -16.51 3.00 -19.87
C ASN A 127 -15.46 2.47 -18.86
N LYS A 128 -14.25 2.16 -19.33
CA LYS A 128 -13.17 1.66 -18.46
C LYS A 128 -12.60 2.78 -17.57
N ILE A 129 -12.42 3.97 -18.11
CA ILE A 129 -11.95 5.14 -17.36
C ILE A 129 -13.01 5.54 -16.33
N ALA A 130 -14.29 5.54 -16.70
CA ALA A 130 -15.40 5.85 -15.79
C ALA A 130 -15.52 4.80 -14.67
N ALA A 131 -15.38 3.51 -14.98
CA ALA A 131 -15.35 2.45 -13.98
C ALA A 131 -14.17 2.61 -13.02
N ALA A 132 -12.98 2.97 -13.53
CA ALA A 132 -11.83 3.26 -12.69
C ALA A 132 -12.05 4.47 -11.78
N ALA A 133 -12.63 5.57 -12.29
CA ALA A 133 -12.91 6.76 -11.49
C ALA A 133 -13.92 6.48 -10.36
N ARG A 134 -14.90 5.61 -10.62
CA ARG A 134 -15.83 5.13 -9.58
C ARG A 134 -15.12 4.26 -8.54
N ALA A 135 -14.27 3.33 -8.98
CA ALA A 135 -13.50 2.48 -8.09
C ALA A 135 -12.55 3.30 -7.20
N ASP A 136 -11.92 4.33 -7.75
CA ASP A 136 -10.99 5.20 -7.01
C ASP A 136 -11.73 6.08 -6.01
N THR A 137 -12.90 6.62 -6.39
CA THR A 137 -13.79 7.33 -5.45
C THR A 137 -14.17 6.43 -4.26
N GLN A 138 -14.61 5.20 -4.54
CA GLN A 138 -15.00 4.24 -3.50
C GLN A 138 -13.82 3.75 -2.66
N GLY A 139 -12.64 3.61 -3.28
CA GLY A 139 -11.42 3.21 -2.59
C GLY A 139 -10.95 4.30 -1.63
N ARG A 140 -11.00 5.57 -2.06
CA ARG A 140 -10.72 6.74 -1.22
C ARG A 140 -11.64 6.82 0.00
N GLU A 141 -12.93 6.52 -0.14
CA GLU A 141 -13.88 6.53 0.98
C GLU A 141 -13.62 5.43 2.02
N LYS A 142 -12.86 4.38 1.65
CA LYS A 142 -12.55 3.23 2.51
C LYS A 142 -11.14 3.26 3.10
N ALA A 143 -10.26 4.10 2.57
CA ALA A 143 -8.88 4.27 3.02
C ALA A 143 -8.81 5.20 4.24
#